data_AF-A0A815WK84-F1
#
_entry.id   AF-A0A815WK84-F1
#
_cell.length_a   1.000
_cell.length_b   1.000
_cell.length_c   1.000
_cell.angle_alpha   90.00
_cell.angle_beta   90.00
_cell.angle_gamma   90.00
#
_symmetry.space_group_name_H-M   'P 1'
#
loop_
_entity.id
_entity.type
_entity.pdbx_description
1 polymer ?
#
loop_
_entity_poly.entity_id
_entity_poly.type
_entity_poly.pdbx_seq_one_letter_code
_entity_poly.pdbx_strand_id
1 'polypeptide(L)'
;MLQNILLIWLNSNINAENSHDYRNTIDQLRCVVNNINVFNDVDQCVDFFTDVYSENVFMIISGELCQNAVPLVHDVAQLHAIFIFCSNCNNEKRYEEWAKEWTKTKGVFSQIPSILEALKKAAQQLEQNAILMSFLNANDDK
;
A
#
# COMPACT_ATOMS: atom_id res chain seq x y z
N MET A 1 -4.12 -15.25 5.16
CA MET A 1 -3.88 -14.10 6.05
C MET A 1 -2.40 -13.81 5.97
N LEU A 2 -2.01 -12.59 5.62
CA LEU A 2 -0.64 -12.21 5.34
C LEU A 2 0.00 -11.71 6.64
N GLN A 3 0.91 -12.51 7.22
CA GLN A 3 1.45 -12.26 8.57
C GLN A 3 2.71 -11.39 8.57
N ASN A 4 3.49 -11.39 7.48
CA ASN A 4 4.75 -10.63 7.37
C ASN A 4 4.59 -9.37 6.50
N ILE A 5 3.38 -8.83 6.46
CA ILE A 5 3.03 -7.66 5.66
C ILE A 5 2.48 -6.58 6.57
N LEU A 6 3.07 -5.40 6.47
CA LEU A 6 2.58 -4.20 7.10
C LEU A 6 1.81 -3.39 6.08
N LEU A 7 0.54 -3.11 6.37
CA LEU A 7 -0.28 -2.23 5.57
C LEU A 7 -0.32 -0.84 6.22
N ILE A 8 0.15 0.16 5.51
CA ILE A 8 0.03 1.56 5.90
C ILE A 8 -1.16 2.16 5.16
N TRP A 9 -2.07 2.83 5.85
CA TRP A 9 -3.13 3.61 5.24
C TRP A 9 -2.99 5.09 5.60
N LEU A 10 -2.63 5.91 4.62
CA LEU A 10 -2.56 7.36 4.74
C LEU A 10 -3.88 7.99 4.25
N ASN A 11 -4.69 8.47 5.19
CA ASN A 11 -6.02 9.01 4.91
C ASN A 11 -6.16 10.46 5.41
N SER A 12 -6.51 11.39 4.52
CA SER A 12 -6.71 12.82 4.85
C SER A 12 -7.95 13.08 5.72
N ASN A 13 -8.92 12.16 5.76
CA ASN A 13 -10.22 12.43 6.36
C ASN A 13 -10.45 11.69 7.69
N ILE A 14 -10.15 12.36 8.80
CA ILE A 14 -10.38 11.88 10.18
C ILE A 14 -11.89 11.75 10.48
N ASN A 15 -12.75 12.58 9.86
CA ASN A 15 -14.20 12.51 10.09
C ASN A 15 -14.84 11.25 9.48
N ALA A 16 -14.13 10.56 8.58
CA ALA A 16 -14.53 9.27 8.06
C ALA A 16 -14.37 8.14 9.08
N GLU A 17 -13.59 8.29 10.17
CA GLU A 17 -13.38 7.23 11.16
C GLU A 17 -14.67 6.75 11.86
N ASN A 18 -15.68 7.63 11.89
CA ASN A 18 -17.02 7.33 12.40
C ASN A 18 -18.02 6.94 11.32
N SER A 19 -17.62 6.94 10.04
CA SER A 19 -18.47 6.43 8.96
C SER A 19 -18.49 4.90 9.03
N HIS A 20 -19.66 4.32 8.77
CA HIS A 20 -19.83 2.88 8.67
C HIS A 20 -18.91 2.29 7.60
N ASP A 21 -18.67 3.06 6.53
CA ASP A 21 -17.85 2.67 5.40
C ASP A 21 -16.37 2.52 5.78
N TYR A 22 -15.83 3.40 6.63
CA TYR A 22 -14.45 3.32 7.10
C TYR A 22 -14.22 2.10 8.01
N ARG A 23 -15.11 1.87 8.97
CA ARG A 23 -14.99 0.73 9.89
C ARG A 23 -15.09 -0.60 9.12
N ASN A 24 -16.06 -0.70 8.22
CA ASN A 24 -16.20 -1.86 7.35
C ASN A 24 -14.96 -2.06 6.46
N THR A 25 -14.36 -0.99 5.97
CA THR A 25 -13.11 -1.02 5.18
C THR A 25 -11.93 -1.55 6.00
N ILE A 26 -11.70 -1.01 7.21
CA ILE A 26 -10.65 -1.48 8.11
C ILE A 26 -10.87 -2.95 8.46
N ASP A 27 -12.09 -3.36 8.76
CA ASP A 27 -12.41 -4.75 9.13
C ASP A 27 -12.14 -5.70 7.96
N GLN A 28 -12.48 -5.32 6.73
CA GLN A 28 -12.15 -6.11 5.54
C GLN A 28 -10.64 -6.20 5.28
N LEU A 29 -9.90 -5.10 5.51
CA LEU A 29 -8.44 -5.11 5.40
C LEU A 29 -7.82 -6.02 6.47
N ARG A 30 -8.31 -5.97 7.72
CA ARG A 30 -7.85 -6.83 8.83
C ARG A 30 -8.07 -8.32 8.57
N CYS A 31 -9.09 -8.67 7.80
CA CYS A 31 -9.29 -10.06 7.35
C CYS A 31 -8.18 -10.56 6.41
N VAL A 32 -7.46 -9.65 5.73
CA VAL A 32 -6.42 -9.98 4.76
C VAL A 32 -5.01 -9.82 5.33
N VAL A 33 -4.76 -8.73 6.07
CA VAL A 33 -3.47 -8.35 6.67
C VAL A 33 -3.61 -8.13 8.17
N ASN A 34 -2.66 -8.65 8.96
CA ASN A 34 -2.72 -8.54 10.42
C ASN A 34 -2.30 -7.16 10.94
N ASN A 35 -1.32 -6.54 10.28
CA ASN A 35 -0.71 -5.30 10.75
C ASN A 35 -1.20 -4.15 9.86
N ILE A 36 -2.02 -3.27 10.41
CA ILE A 36 -2.51 -2.07 9.72
C ILE A 36 -2.20 -0.85 10.58
N ASN A 37 -1.40 0.06 10.04
CA ASN A 37 -1.13 1.36 10.64
C ASN A 37 -1.82 2.44 9.83
N VAL A 38 -2.63 3.26 10.48
CA VAL A 38 -3.32 4.37 9.84
C VAL A 38 -2.66 5.67 10.24
N PHE A 39 -2.33 6.50 9.24
CA PHE A 39 -1.80 7.85 9.43
C PHE A 39 -2.74 8.85 8.78
N ASN A 40 -2.83 10.02 9.39
CA ASN A 40 -3.58 11.17 8.85
C ASN A 40 -2.65 12.27 8.33
N ASP A 41 -1.36 12.15 8.61
CA ASP A 41 -0.34 13.13 8.35
C ASP A 41 0.78 12.49 7.53
N VAL A 42 1.22 13.20 6.49
CA VAL A 42 2.25 12.72 5.56
C VAL A 42 3.59 12.61 6.27
N ASP A 43 3.94 13.58 7.11
CA ASP A 43 5.23 13.64 7.78
C ASP A 43 5.35 12.50 8.79
N GLN A 44 4.33 12.26 9.62
CA GLN A 44 4.29 11.10 10.53
C GLN A 44 4.39 9.77 9.79
N CYS A 45 3.77 9.66 8.62
CA CYS A 45 3.86 8.46 7.79
C CYS A 45 5.28 8.24 7.26
N VAL A 46 5.95 9.31 6.82
CA VAL A 46 7.33 9.26 6.32
C VAL A 46 8.31 8.94 7.45
N ASP A 47 8.16 9.57 8.60
CA ASP A 47 8.96 9.30 9.80
C ASP A 47 8.84 7.84 10.22
N PHE A 48 7.65 7.27 10.15
CA PHE A 48 7.44 5.86 10.46
C PHE A 48 8.25 4.91 9.53
N PHE A 49 8.44 5.26 8.25
CA PHE A 49 9.31 4.47 7.37
C PHE A 49 10.79 4.50 7.78
N THR A 50 11.22 5.47 8.58
CA THR A 50 12.59 5.52 9.12
C THR A 50 12.80 4.59 10.30
N ASP A 51 11.72 4.24 11.01
CA ASP A 51 11.74 3.38 12.19
C ASP A 51 11.45 1.90 11.87
N VAL A 52 10.73 1.62 10.79
CA VAL A 52 10.49 0.24 10.35
C VAL A 52 11.76 -0.29 9.69
N TYR A 53 12.24 -1.43 10.18
CA TYR A 53 13.30 -2.20 9.55
C TYR A 53 12.77 -3.61 9.28
N SER A 54 12.96 -4.10 8.05
CA SER A 54 12.72 -5.48 7.60
C SER A 54 11.27 -5.96 7.36
N GLU A 55 10.27 -5.08 7.39
CA GLU A 55 8.89 -5.48 7.08
C GLU A 55 8.55 -5.24 5.60
N ASN A 56 7.73 -6.12 5.01
CA ASN A 56 7.20 -5.89 3.66
C ASN A 56 6.06 -4.88 3.75
N VAL A 57 6.33 -3.63 3.39
CA VAL A 57 5.36 -2.55 3.54
C VAL A 57 4.55 -2.36 2.27
N PHE A 58 3.24 -2.29 2.42
CA PHE A 58 2.28 -1.93 1.40
C PHE A 58 1.54 -0.67 1.86
N MET A 59 1.27 0.25 0.95
CA MET A 59 0.68 1.53 1.31
C MET A 59 -0.60 1.80 0.52
N ILE A 60 -1.65 2.23 1.22
CA ILE A 60 -2.88 2.79 0.66
C ILE A 60 -2.85 4.30 0.93
N ILE A 61 -3.01 5.11 -0.10
CA ILE A 61 -2.97 6.58 0.02
C ILE A 61 -4.24 7.18 -0.56
N SER A 62 -4.89 8.09 0.15
CA SER A 62 -5.98 8.88 -0.41
C SER A 62 -5.49 9.72 -1.60
N GLY A 63 -6.25 9.75 -2.69
CA GLY A 63 -5.89 10.46 -3.92
C GLY A 63 -5.49 11.92 -3.71
N GLU A 64 -6.09 12.59 -2.72
CA GLU A 64 -5.75 13.97 -2.34
C GLU A 64 -4.31 14.13 -1.80
N LEU A 65 -3.79 13.11 -1.11
CA LEU A 65 -2.45 13.14 -0.51
C LEU A 65 -1.39 12.47 -1.39
N CYS A 66 -1.80 11.69 -2.40
CA CYS A 66 -0.86 10.87 -3.16
C CYS A 66 0.25 11.69 -3.81
N GLN A 67 -0.07 12.85 -4.40
CA GLN A 67 0.91 13.69 -5.08
C GLN A 67 2.01 14.25 -4.17
N ASN A 68 1.72 14.39 -2.88
CA ASN A 68 2.70 14.85 -1.89
C ASN A 68 3.45 13.69 -1.24
N ALA A 69 2.75 12.59 -0.93
CA ALA A 69 3.31 11.47 -0.18
C ALA A 69 4.19 10.55 -1.05
N VAL A 70 3.74 10.17 -2.25
CA VAL A 70 4.47 9.20 -3.09
C VAL A 70 5.89 9.63 -3.40
N PRO A 71 6.19 10.89 -3.80
CA PRO A 71 7.58 11.29 -4.07
C PRO A 71 8.51 11.13 -2.87
N LEU A 72 7.99 11.19 -1.65
CA LEU A 72 8.77 11.07 -0.42
C LEU A 72 9.04 9.61 -0.04
N VAL A 73 8.07 8.73 -0.30
CA VAL A 73 8.15 7.31 0.10
C VAL A 73 8.58 6.38 -1.04
N HIS A 74 8.57 6.85 -2.29
CA HIS A 74 8.84 6.01 -3.46
C HIS A 74 10.23 5.36 -3.41
N ASP A 75 11.25 6.05 -2.89
CA ASP A 75 12.61 5.51 -2.83
C ASP A 75 12.82 4.54 -1.64
N VAL A 76 11.84 4.39 -0.75
CA VAL A 76 11.93 3.48 0.40
C VAL A 76 11.96 2.03 -0.08
N ALA A 77 13.08 1.34 0.15
CA ALA A 77 13.29 -0.03 -0.32
C ALA A 77 12.25 -1.05 0.22
N GLN A 78 11.76 -0.81 1.43
CA GLN A 78 10.80 -1.67 2.13
C GLN A 78 9.37 -1.52 1.58
N LEU A 79 9.11 -0.44 0.85
CA LEU A 79 7.81 -0.18 0.24
C LEU A 79 7.72 -0.93 -1.10
N HIS A 80 6.88 -1.97 -1.13
CA HIS A 80 6.72 -2.83 -2.30
C HIS A 80 5.68 -2.33 -3.28
N ALA A 81 4.59 -1.77 -2.77
CA ALA A 81 3.48 -1.33 -3.60
C ALA A 81 2.68 -0.21 -2.93
N ILE A 82 2.23 0.72 -3.77
CA ILE A 82 1.37 1.83 -3.41
C ILE A 82 0.04 1.68 -4.16
N PHE A 83 -1.07 1.77 -3.43
CA PHE A 83 -2.44 1.76 -3.94
C PHE A 83 -3.07 3.12 -3.66
N ILE A 84 -3.55 3.78 -4.70
CA ILE A 84 -4.20 5.08 -4.54
C ILE A 84 -5.70 4.85 -4.41
N PHE A 85 -6.30 5.31 -3.31
CA PHE A 85 -7.74 5.26 -3.08
C PHE A 85 -8.39 6.59 -3.40
N CYS A 86 -9.32 6.60 -4.36
CA CYS A 86 -10.02 7.79 -4.83
C CYS A 86 -11.50 7.46 -5.05
N SER A 87 -12.31 7.59 -3.99
CA SER A 87 -13.75 7.25 -4.04
C SER A 87 -14.64 8.32 -4.68
N ASN A 88 -14.13 9.55 -4.88
CA ASN A 88 -15.00 10.68 -5.23
C ASN A 88 -14.36 11.77 -6.12
N CYS A 89 -13.21 11.48 -6.75
CA CYS A 89 -12.48 12.50 -7.50
C CYS A 89 -12.89 12.50 -8.99
N ASN A 90 -13.42 13.62 -9.48
CA ASN A 90 -13.58 13.90 -10.93
C ASN A 90 -12.24 13.90 -11.72
N ASN A 91 -11.12 13.66 -11.04
CA ASN A 91 -9.76 13.68 -11.55
C ASN A 91 -9.09 12.30 -11.53
N GLU A 92 -9.86 11.20 -11.49
CA GLU A 92 -9.34 9.82 -11.50
C GLU A 92 -8.31 9.61 -12.63
N LYS A 93 -8.60 10.08 -13.85
CA LYS A 93 -7.68 10.00 -14.99
C LYS A 93 -6.35 10.71 -14.75
N ARG A 94 -6.37 11.88 -14.09
CA ARG A 94 -5.16 12.64 -13.78
C ARG A 94 -4.30 11.89 -12.76
N TYR A 95 -4.91 11.27 -11.77
CA TYR A 95 -4.18 10.42 -10.82
C TYR A 95 -3.67 9.15 -11.47
N GLU A 96 -4.40 8.57 -12.41
CA GLU A 96 -3.98 7.38 -13.14
C GLU A 96 -2.77 7.67 -14.06
N GLU A 97 -2.80 8.79 -14.79
CA GLU A 97 -1.68 9.24 -15.61
C GLU A 97 -0.44 9.54 -14.76
N TRP A 98 -0.60 10.28 -13.67
CA TRP A 98 0.49 10.57 -12.75
C TRP A 98 1.01 9.30 -12.05
N ALA A 99 0.13 8.36 -11.67
CA ALA A 99 0.52 7.10 -11.06
C ALA A 99 1.41 6.24 -11.98
N LYS A 100 1.22 6.32 -13.31
CA LYS A 100 2.04 5.60 -14.29
C LYS A 100 3.50 6.04 -14.30
N GLU A 101 3.80 7.25 -13.82
CA GLU A 101 5.17 7.74 -13.67
C GLU A 101 5.93 7.04 -12.54
N TRP A 102 5.22 6.40 -11.60
CA TRP A 102 5.80 5.79 -10.41
C TRP A 102 5.74 4.26 -10.48
N THR A 103 6.90 3.61 -10.57
CA THR A 103 7.02 2.15 -10.76
C THR A 103 6.43 1.29 -9.65
N LYS A 104 6.35 1.82 -8.42
CA LYS A 104 5.79 1.15 -7.24
C LYS A 104 4.29 1.32 -7.10
N THR A 105 3.67 2.20 -7.89
CA THR A 105 2.23 2.42 -7.84
C THR A 105 1.51 1.36 -8.65
N LYS A 106 0.63 0.59 -8.00
CA LYS A 106 -0.13 -0.50 -8.63
C LYS A 106 -1.40 -0.02 -9.33
N GLY A 107 -1.87 1.19 -9.00
CA GLY A 107 -2.99 1.83 -9.67
C GLY A 107 -3.81 2.73 -8.75
N VAL A 108 -4.84 3.32 -9.36
CA VAL A 108 -5.88 4.10 -8.69
C VAL A 108 -7.14 3.26 -8.61
N PHE A 109 -7.77 3.26 -7.45
CA PHE A 109 -8.95 2.45 -7.15
C PHE A 109 -10.02 3.30 -6.49
N SER A 110 -11.26 3.15 -6.96
CA SER A 110 -12.42 3.82 -6.38
C SER A 110 -13.13 3.00 -5.31
N GLN A 111 -12.81 1.70 -5.21
CA GLN A 111 -13.44 0.77 -4.29
C GLN A 111 -12.42 -0.05 -3.51
N ILE A 112 -12.68 -0.25 -2.22
CA ILE A 112 -11.85 -1.05 -1.32
C ILE A 112 -11.76 -2.52 -1.74
N PRO A 113 -12.83 -3.22 -2.15
CA PRO A 113 -12.72 -4.60 -2.65
C PRO A 113 -11.68 -4.76 -3.77
N SER A 114 -11.58 -3.78 -4.66
CA SER A 114 -10.58 -3.80 -5.74
C SER A 114 -9.15 -3.65 -5.21
N ILE A 115 -8.95 -2.80 -4.19
CA ILE A 115 -7.65 -2.67 -3.51
C ILE A 115 -7.29 -3.97 -2.80
N LEU A 116 -8.23 -4.63 -2.12
CA LEU A 116 -8.00 -5.88 -1.42
C LEU A 116 -7.54 -6.99 -2.38
N GLU A 117 -8.18 -7.12 -3.54
CA GLU A 117 -7.77 -8.08 -4.55
C GLU A 117 -6.38 -7.74 -5.13
N ALA A 118 -6.10 -6.47 -5.38
CA ALA A 118 -4.78 -6.02 -5.83
C ALA A 118 -3.69 -6.26 -4.78
N LEU A 119 -3.99 -6.03 -3.49
CA LEU A 119 -3.10 -6.28 -2.36
C LEU A 119 -2.79 -7.77 -2.23
N LYS A 120 -3.80 -8.64 -2.26
CA LYS A 120 -3.61 -10.10 -2.24
C LYS A 120 -2.72 -10.56 -3.38
N LYS A 121 -2.97 -10.06 -4.60
CA LYS A 121 -2.18 -10.42 -5.78
C LYS A 121 -0.74 -9.94 -5.65
N ALA A 122 -0.51 -8.71 -5.17
CA ALA A 122 0.83 -8.16 -4.98
C ALA A 122 1.61 -8.92 -3.88
N ALA A 123 0.93 -9.30 -2.79
CA ALA A 123 1.50 -10.13 -1.74
C ALA A 123 1.88 -11.54 -2.22
N GLN A 124 1.00 -12.19 -2.99
CA GLN A 124 1.30 -13.50 -3.59
C GLN A 124 2.51 -13.42 -4.54
N GLN A 125 2.61 -12.36 -5.34
CA GLN A 125 3.78 -12.14 -6.21
C GLN A 125 5.07 -11.96 -5.41
N LEU A 126 5.00 -11.26 -4.27
CA LEU A 126 6.14 -11.07 -3.40
C LEU A 126 6.63 -12.41 -2.79
N GLU A 127 5.71 -13.24 -2.30
CA GLU A 127 6.02 -14.58 -1.79
C GLU A 127 6.62 -15.48 -2.89
N GLN A 128 6.05 -15.46 -4.09
CA GLN A 128 6.56 -16.25 -5.23
C GLN A 128 7.98 -15.81 -5.65
N ASN A 129 8.25 -14.50 -5.66
CA ASN A 129 9.58 -13.98 -5.99
C ASN A 129 10.61 -14.35 -4.91
N ALA A 130 10.22 -14.35 -3.63
CA ALA A 130 11.10 -14.80 -2.54
C ALA A 130 11.47 -16.28 -2.67
N ILE A 131 10.51 -17.13 -3.07
CA ILE A 131 10.74 -18.55 -3.34
C ILE A 131 11.65 -18.76 -4.55
N LEU A 132 11.44 -18.04 -5.65
CA LEU A 132 12.29 -18.16 -6.84
C LEU A 132 13.75 -17.77 -6.56
N MET A 133 13.96 -16.72 -5.76
CA MET A 133 15.30 -16.28 -5.37
C MET A 133 16.04 -17.32 -4.53
N SER A 134 15.35 -18.05 -3.64
CA SER A 134 15.98 -19.11 -2.85
C SER A 134 16.37 -20.32 -3.70
N PHE A 135 15.61 -20.63 -4.76
CA PHE A 135 15.97 -21.70 -5.70
C PHE A 135 17.15 -21.36 -6.61
N LEU A 136 17.34 -20.10 -6.99
CA LEU A 136 18.48 -19.68 -7.82
C LEU A 136 19.79 -19.72 -7.03
N ASN A 137 19.80 -19.24 -5.79
CA ASN A 137 20.99 -19.29 -4.94
C ASN A 137 21.45 -20.71 -4.59
N ALA A 138 20.56 -21.71 -4.63
CA ALA A 138 20.92 -23.11 -4.36
C ALA A 138 21.66 -23.79 -5.53
N ASN A 139 21.66 -23.19 -6.73
CA ASN A 139 22.25 -23.78 -7.93
C ASN A 139 23.63 -23.21 -8.30
N ASP A 140 24.07 -22.15 -7.63
CA ASP A 140 25.36 -21.48 -7.88
C ASP A 140 26.53 -22.10 -7.08
N ASP A 141 26.28 -23.10 -6.24
CA ASP A 141 27.29 -23.84 -5.46
C ASP A 141 27.77 -25.15 -6.14
N LYS A 142 28.01 -25.14 -7.46
CA LYS A 142 28.52 -26.34 -8.17
C LYS A 142 29.76 -26.12 -9.02
#